data_AF-A0A2T3QYI4-F1
#
_entry.id   AF-A0A2T3QYI4-F1
#
_cell.length_a   1.000
_cell.length_b   1.000
_cell.length_c   1.000
_cell.angle_alpha   90.00
_cell.angle_beta   90.00
_cell.angle_gamma   90.00
#
_symmetry.space_group_name_H-M   'P 1'
#
loop_
_entity.id
_entity.type
_entity.pdbx_description
1 polymer ?
#
loop_
_entity_poly.entity_id
_entity_poly.type
_entity_poly.pdbx_seq_one_letter_code
_entity_poly.pdbx_strand_id
1 'polypeptide(L)'
;MQRDYTLNCLLTMPRHELEEFSLRVIGRMVPEDVMQEIFTFDQEEIDSDERLKSTQFDAMLRMTAIALGEVNIAFSDSDNAQQNSERMIRLLLWHFYAISFQLEEAVTLEQHCAEVEQILTNAPDNAFGWVSVLTELLHRYASLSEQKSS
;
A
#
# COMPACT_ATOMS: atom_id res chain seq x y z
N MET A 1 6.65 23.26 -0.97
CA MET A 1 7.30 22.02 -0.49
C MET A 1 6.71 20.86 -1.28
N GLN A 2 7.51 20.19 -2.12
CA GLN A 2 7.08 18.91 -2.68
C GLN A 2 7.07 17.89 -1.54
N ARG A 3 5.91 17.25 -1.30
CA ARG A 3 5.75 16.22 -0.27
C ARG A 3 6.46 14.96 -0.74
N ASP A 4 7.48 14.54 -0.01
CA ASP A 4 8.27 13.37 -0.37
C ASP A 4 7.78 12.07 0.26
N TYR A 5 6.86 12.17 1.25
CA TYR A 5 6.30 11.08 2.04
C TYR A 5 7.38 10.21 2.70
N THR A 6 8.53 10.80 3.01
CA THR A 6 9.51 10.23 3.93
C THR A 6 8.97 10.26 5.36
N LEU A 7 9.63 9.56 6.29
CA LEU A 7 9.24 9.50 7.71
C LEU A 7 8.92 10.88 8.29
N ASN A 8 9.78 11.88 8.08
CA ASN A 8 9.56 13.24 8.61
C ASN A 8 8.30 13.90 8.05
N CYS A 9 8.01 13.67 6.76
CA CYS A 9 6.78 14.15 6.13
C CYS A 9 5.55 13.46 6.73
N LEU A 10 5.60 12.13 6.89
CA LEU A 10 4.48 11.34 7.42
C LEU A 10 4.17 11.64 8.89
N LEU A 11 5.19 11.89 9.71
CA LEU A 11 5.03 12.27 11.13
C LEU A 11 4.41 13.66 11.32
N THR A 12 4.56 14.55 10.35
CA THR A 12 4.14 15.95 10.47
C THR A 12 2.83 16.26 9.75
N MET A 13 2.44 15.42 8.78
CA MET A 13 1.19 15.59 8.06
C MET A 13 -0.01 15.05 8.86
N PRO A 14 -1.17 15.72 8.82
CA PRO A 14 -2.40 15.18 9.40
C PRO A 14 -2.79 13.87 8.72
N ARG A 15 -3.17 12.86 9.51
CA ARG A 15 -3.56 11.54 9.00
C ARG A 15 -4.66 11.59 7.96
N HIS A 16 -5.73 12.35 8.21
CA HIS A 16 -6.87 12.46 7.29
C HIS A 16 -6.45 13.02 5.92
N GLU A 17 -5.48 13.95 5.88
CA GLU A 17 -4.90 14.44 4.63
C GLU A 17 -4.20 13.31 3.88
N LEU A 18 -3.35 12.54 4.57
CA LEU A 18 -2.64 11.40 3.98
C LEU A 18 -3.62 10.34 3.44
N GLU A 19 -4.68 10.01 4.18
CA GLU A 19 -5.73 9.09 3.73
C GLU A 19 -6.44 9.61 2.47
N GLU A 20 -6.84 10.89 2.47
CA GLU A 20 -7.50 11.51 1.32
C GLU A 20 -6.59 11.50 0.06
N PHE A 21 -5.30 11.83 0.23
CA PHE A 21 -4.36 11.80 -0.88
C PHE A 21 -4.12 10.39 -1.37
N SER A 22 -3.99 9.42 -0.47
CA SER A 22 -3.79 8.02 -0.84
C SER A 22 -4.96 7.48 -1.65
N LEU A 23 -6.19 7.68 -1.17
CA LEU A 23 -7.40 7.28 -1.87
C LEU A 23 -7.52 7.95 -3.24
N ARG A 24 -7.14 9.23 -3.35
CA ARG A 24 -7.11 9.94 -4.64
C ARG A 24 -6.09 9.34 -5.60
N VAL A 25 -4.92 8.92 -5.13
CA VAL A 25 -3.92 8.24 -5.96
C VAL A 25 -4.44 6.89 -6.40
N ILE A 26 -4.96 6.07 -5.49
CA ILE A 26 -5.56 4.76 -5.81
C ILE A 26 -6.65 4.90 -6.87
N GLY A 27 -7.62 5.79 -6.69
CA GLY A 27 -8.70 5.99 -7.67
C GLY A 27 -8.25 6.55 -9.02
N ARG A 28 -7.01 7.06 -9.14
CA ARG A 28 -6.41 7.43 -10.43
C ARG A 28 -5.62 6.31 -11.07
N MET A 29 -5.03 5.43 -10.26
CA MET A 29 -4.18 4.33 -10.72
C MET A 29 -4.99 3.06 -11.01
N VAL A 30 -6.13 2.87 -10.36
CA VAL A 30 -6.98 1.68 -10.53
C VAL A 30 -8.23 2.08 -11.31
N PRO A 31 -8.40 1.57 -12.55
CA PRO A 31 -9.62 1.77 -13.32
C PRO A 31 -10.89 1.27 -12.60
N GLU A 32 -12.04 1.90 -12.88
CA GLU A 32 -13.29 1.59 -12.18
C GLU A 32 -13.82 0.18 -12.48
N ASP A 33 -13.64 -0.30 -13.71
CA ASP A 33 -13.93 -1.67 -14.13
C ASP A 33 -13.09 -2.69 -13.35
N VAL A 34 -11.80 -2.43 -13.20
CA VAL A 34 -10.89 -3.26 -12.38
C VAL A 34 -11.32 -3.25 -10.90
N MET A 35 -11.72 -2.10 -10.36
CA MET A 35 -12.27 -2.04 -9.00
C MET A 35 -13.53 -2.89 -8.87
N GLN A 36 -14.46 -2.81 -9.82
CA GLN A 36 -15.68 -3.62 -9.80
C GLN A 36 -15.35 -5.12 -9.86
N GLU A 37 -14.42 -5.56 -10.69
CA GLU A 37 -13.98 -6.96 -10.74
C GLU A 37 -13.37 -7.44 -9.42
N ILE A 38 -12.53 -6.63 -8.78
CA ILE A 38 -11.91 -6.97 -7.49
C ILE A 38 -12.96 -7.15 -6.38
N PHE A 39 -14.02 -6.33 -6.39
CA PHE A 39 -15.08 -6.32 -5.38
C PHE A 39 -16.34 -7.09 -5.79
N THR A 40 -16.36 -7.77 -6.94
CA THR A 40 -17.44 -8.67 -7.31
C THR A 40 -17.27 -9.96 -6.51
N PHE A 41 -17.84 -9.97 -5.31
CA PHE A 41 -17.92 -11.16 -4.47
C PHE A 41 -19.20 -11.90 -4.79
N ASP A 42 -19.11 -13.20 -5.08
CA ASP A 42 -20.30 -14.04 -5.10
C ASP A 42 -20.94 -13.98 -3.71
N GLN A 43 -22.10 -13.33 -3.62
CA GLN A 43 -22.83 -13.14 -2.36
C GLN A 43 -23.23 -14.48 -1.71
N GLU A 44 -23.11 -15.59 -2.44
CA GLU A 44 -23.35 -16.95 -1.95
C GLU A 44 -22.13 -17.59 -1.22
N GLU A 45 -20.93 -16.99 -1.21
CA GLU A 45 -19.73 -17.58 -0.58
C GLU A 45 -19.37 -17.02 0.81
N ILE A 46 -20.05 -15.97 1.29
CA ILE A 46 -19.73 -15.28 2.53
C ILE A 46 -20.61 -15.78 3.69
N ASP A 47 -20.39 -17.02 4.11
CA ASP A 47 -21.13 -17.63 5.24
C ASP A 47 -20.61 -17.20 6.63
N SER A 48 -19.55 -16.38 6.72
CA SER A 48 -19.01 -15.91 8.00
C SER A 48 -18.28 -14.57 7.95
N ASP A 49 -18.26 -13.86 9.08
CA ASP A 49 -17.52 -12.59 9.26
C ASP A 49 -16.00 -12.74 9.03
N GLU A 50 -15.45 -13.91 9.34
CA GLU A 50 -14.02 -14.19 9.14
C GLU A 50 -13.67 -14.31 7.65
N ARG A 51 -14.52 -15.00 6.87
CA ARG A 51 -14.36 -15.07 5.42
C ARG A 51 -14.53 -13.69 4.78
N LEU A 52 -15.52 -12.91 5.22
CA LEU A 52 -15.71 -11.54 4.75
C LEU A 52 -14.44 -10.70 4.93
N LYS A 53 -13.82 -10.75 6.12
CA LYS A 53 -12.57 -10.02 6.40
C LYS A 53 -11.41 -10.50 5.54
N SER A 54 -11.26 -11.81 5.36
CA SER A 54 -10.21 -12.38 4.51
C SER A 54 -10.36 -11.93 3.06
N THR A 55 -11.58 -11.93 2.54
CA THR A 55 -11.91 -11.51 1.18
C THR A 55 -11.68 -10.00 0.97
N GLN A 56 -12.11 -9.17 1.93
CA GLN A 56 -11.85 -7.72 1.91
C GLN A 56 -10.35 -7.42 1.91
N PHE A 57 -9.59 -8.18 2.68
CA PHE A 57 -8.15 -8.03 2.74
C PHE A 57 -7.47 -8.38 1.41
N ASP A 58 -7.82 -9.51 0.82
CA ASP A 58 -7.28 -9.92 -0.48
C ASP A 58 -7.60 -8.87 -1.56
N ALA A 59 -8.82 -8.34 -1.57
CA ALA A 59 -9.22 -7.25 -2.46
C ALA A 59 -8.36 -5.98 -2.26
N MET A 60 -8.12 -5.57 -1.01
CA MET A 60 -7.28 -4.42 -0.69
C MET A 60 -5.82 -4.64 -1.10
N LEU A 61 -5.28 -5.84 -0.89
CA LEU A 61 -3.92 -6.20 -1.30
C LEU A 61 -3.77 -6.13 -2.83
N ARG A 62 -4.71 -6.75 -3.57
CA ARG A 62 -4.74 -6.70 -5.03
C ARG A 62 -4.87 -5.27 -5.55
N MET A 63 -5.77 -4.48 -4.98
CA MET A 63 -5.95 -3.08 -5.37
C MET A 63 -4.68 -2.26 -5.14
N THR A 64 -4.04 -2.41 -3.98
CA THR A 64 -2.78 -1.72 -3.66
C THR A 64 -1.69 -2.11 -4.65
N ALA A 65 -1.57 -3.41 -4.96
CA ALA A 65 -0.58 -3.92 -5.91
C ALA A 65 -0.77 -3.36 -7.33
N ILE A 66 -2.02 -3.30 -7.80
CA ILE A 66 -2.35 -2.69 -9.10
C ILE A 66 -2.00 -1.21 -9.08
N ALA A 67 -2.43 -0.48 -8.05
CA ALA A 67 -2.13 0.95 -7.95
C ALA A 67 -0.62 1.22 -8.00
N LEU A 68 0.18 0.41 -7.29
CA LEU A 68 1.64 0.51 -7.27
C LEU A 68 2.28 0.17 -8.63
N GLY A 69 1.76 -0.83 -9.34
CA GLY A 69 2.24 -1.19 -10.69
C GLY A 69 2.06 -0.06 -11.70
N GLU A 70 0.98 0.71 -11.59
CA GLU A 70 0.66 1.80 -12.52
C GLU A 70 1.41 3.11 -12.23
N VAL A 71 1.98 3.28 -11.03
CA VAL A 71 2.66 4.54 -10.65
C VAL A 71 3.74 4.92 -11.65
N ASN A 72 4.62 3.99 -12.03
CA ASN A 72 5.73 4.31 -12.92
C ASN A 72 5.26 4.78 -14.30
N ILE A 73 4.19 4.15 -14.80
CA ILE A 73 3.58 4.52 -16.08
C ILE A 73 2.97 5.92 -15.98
N ALA A 74 2.22 6.19 -14.92
CA ALA A 74 1.54 7.47 -14.70
C ALA A 74 2.48 8.70 -14.64
N PHE A 75 3.75 8.51 -14.27
CA PHE A 75 4.74 9.60 -14.17
C PHE A 75 5.82 9.56 -15.24
N SER A 76 5.79 8.59 -16.16
CA SER A 76 6.82 8.37 -17.19
C SER A 76 7.14 9.62 -18.03
N ASP A 77 6.13 10.42 -18.36
CA ASP A 77 6.27 11.65 -19.15
C ASP A 77 6.48 12.93 -18.31
N SER A 78 6.69 12.79 -16.99
CA SER A 78 6.83 13.93 -16.08
C SER A 78 8.29 14.34 -15.83
N ASP A 79 8.52 15.63 -15.58
CA ASP A 79 9.79 16.10 -15.06
C ASP A 79 10.06 15.47 -13.68
N ASN A 80 11.25 14.89 -13.52
CA ASN A 80 11.63 14.09 -12.34
C ASN A 80 10.74 12.85 -12.12
N ALA A 81 10.33 12.18 -13.21
CA ALA A 81 9.52 10.95 -13.22
C ALA A 81 9.85 9.99 -12.07
N GLN A 82 11.12 9.58 -11.95
CA GLN A 82 11.56 8.66 -10.89
C GLN A 82 11.22 9.17 -9.48
N GLN A 83 11.56 10.43 -9.18
CA GLN A 83 11.28 11.00 -7.87
C GLN A 83 9.77 11.07 -7.60
N ASN A 84 8.96 11.42 -8.61
CA ASN A 84 7.52 11.48 -8.45
C ASN A 84 6.90 10.09 -8.23
N SER A 85 7.41 9.06 -8.94
CA SER A 85 7.01 7.68 -8.73
C SER A 85 7.33 7.21 -7.32
N GLU A 86 8.57 7.39 -6.86
CA GLU A 86 8.99 7.00 -5.51
C GLU A 86 8.14 7.68 -4.43
N ARG A 87 7.76 8.94 -4.63
CA ARG A 87 6.84 9.66 -3.73
C ARG A 87 5.47 8.99 -3.64
N MET A 88 4.87 8.65 -4.78
CA MET A 88 3.56 8.00 -4.78
C MET A 88 3.64 6.58 -4.23
N ILE A 89 4.71 5.84 -4.51
CA ILE A 89 4.95 4.51 -3.94
C ILE A 89 5.01 4.60 -2.40
N ARG A 90 5.77 5.56 -1.83
CA ARG A 90 5.80 5.78 -0.38
C ARG A 90 4.41 6.06 0.20
N LEU A 91 3.63 6.93 -0.44
CA LEU A 91 2.28 7.25 0.01
C LEU A 91 1.35 6.02 -0.02
N LEU A 92 1.39 5.24 -1.10
CA LEU A 92 0.57 4.04 -1.24
C LEU A 92 0.97 2.93 -0.25
N LEU A 93 2.27 2.75 0.00
CA LEU A 93 2.75 1.80 1.01
C LEU A 93 2.40 2.26 2.43
N TRP A 94 2.45 3.57 2.71
CA TRP A 94 1.95 4.13 3.96
C TRP A 94 0.46 3.86 4.13
N HIS A 95 -0.34 4.05 3.07
CA HIS A 95 -1.77 3.78 3.12
C HIS A 95 -2.03 2.32 3.47
N PHE A 96 -1.39 1.40 2.74
CA PHE A 96 -1.46 -0.03 3.02
C PHE A 96 -1.12 -0.35 4.48
N TYR A 97 -0.04 0.23 5.01
CA TYR A 97 0.32 0.10 6.43
C TYR A 97 -0.74 0.66 7.38
N ALA A 98 -1.30 1.83 7.08
CA ALA A 98 -2.24 2.54 7.95
C ALA A 98 -3.64 1.91 7.99
N ILE A 99 -4.06 1.22 6.93
CA ILE A 99 -5.42 0.66 6.83
C ILE A 99 -5.49 -0.87 6.97
N SER A 100 -4.36 -1.57 6.80
CA SER A 100 -4.33 -3.03 6.92
C SER A 100 -4.24 -3.47 8.37
N PHE A 101 -5.11 -4.41 8.78
CA PHE A 101 -4.99 -5.28 9.96
C PHE A 101 -4.32 -4.70 11.23
N GLN A 102 -4.58 -3.43 11.56
CA GLN A 102 -3.94 -2.78 12.72
C GLN A 102 -2.41 -2.95 12.72
N LEU A 103 -1.77 -2.92 11.54
CA LEU A 103 -0.32 -3.09 11.41
C LEU A 103 0.46 -2.07 12.25
N GLU A 104 -0.14 -0.91 12.52
CA GLU A 104 0.39 0.12 13.41
C GLU A 104 0.58 -0.34 14.86
N GLU A 105 -0.16 -1.36 15.31
CA GLU A 105 0.04 -2.00 16.61
C GLU A 105 1.22 -2.98 16.60
N ALA A 106 1.50 -3.60 15.46
CA ALA A 106 2.56 -4.57 15.28
C ALA A 106 3.93 -3.89 15.05
N VAL A 107 3.97 -2.90 14.17
CA VAL A 107 5.19 -2.28 13.65
C VAL A 107 5.09 -0.76 13.75
N THR A 108 6.20 -0.11 14.12
CA THR A 108 6.26 1.36 14.19
C THR A 108 6.34 2.00 12.80
N LEU A 109 5.94 3.27 12.68
CA LEU A 109 6.07 4.00 11.42
C LEU A 109 7.52 4.08 10.94
N GLU A 110 8.48 4.21 11.85
CA GLU A 110 9.90 4.22 11.56
C GLU A 110 10.36 2.90 10.92
N GLN A 111 9.92 1.77 11.46
CA GLN A 111 10.21 0.45 10.91
C GLN A 111 9.55 0.24 9.54
N HIS A 112 8.28 0.66 9.40
CA HIS A 112 7.59 0.67 8.12
C HIS A 112 8.39 1.46 7.07
N CYS A 113 8.75 2.71 7.36
CA CYS A 113 9.51 3.54 6.44
C CYS A 113 10.87 2.91 6.09
N ALA A 114 11.54 2.25 7.03
CA ALA A 114 12.80 1.56 6.76
C ALA A 114 12.67 0.38 5.80
N GLU A 115 11.59 -0.42 5.91
CA GLU A 115 11.32 -1.49 4.93
C GLU A 115 10.90 -0.89 3.57
N VAL A 116 10.14 0.21 3.56
CA VAL A 116 9.76 0.92 2.32
C VAL A 116 10.98 1.42 1.55
N GLU A 117 11.96 2.03 2.22
CA GLU A 117 13.18 2.48 1.53
C GLU A 117 13.99 1.32 0.96
N GLN A 118 13.97 0.13 1.59
CA GLN A 118 14.59 -1.08 1.01
C GLN A 118 13.84 -1.52 -0.25
N ILE A 119 12.50 -1.55 -0.21
CA ILE A 119 11.66 -1.91 -1.36
C ILE A 119 11.92 -0.99 -2.55
N LEU A 120 12.04 0.33 -2.31
CA LEU A 120 12.27 1.32 -3.37
C LEU A 120 13.56 1.09 -4.16
N THR A 121 14.57 0.41 -3.58
CA THR A 121 15.83 0.10 -4.30
C THR A 121 15.61 -0.86 -5.48
N ASN A 122 14.57 -1.69 -5.41
CA ASN A 122 14.23 -2.67 -6.45
C ASN A 122 12.70 -2.82 -6.55
N ALA A 123 12.02 -1.68 -6.72
CA ALA A 123 10.58 -1.64 -6.82
C ALA A 123 10.10 -2.37 -8.10
N PRO A 124 9.12 -3.27 -8.01
CA PRO A 124 8.51 -3.89 -9.18
C PRO A 124 7.86 -2.86 -10.12
N ASP A 125 7.74 -3.23 -11.39
CA ASP A 125 7.10 -2.41 -12.44
C ASP A 125 5.68 -2.90 -12.79
N ASN A 126 5.19 -3.95 -12.11
CA ASN A 126 3.91 -4.57 -12.42
C ASN A 126 3.20 -5.09 -11.17
N ALA A 127 1.88 -5.25 -11.27
CA ALA A 127 1.02 -5.64 -10.15
C ALA A 127 1.40 -7.00 -9.54
N PHE A 128 1.78 -8.00 -10.34
CA PHE A 128 2.14 -9.33 -9.81
C PHE A 128 3.40 -9.28 -8.95
N GLY A 129 4.41 -8.51 -9.36
CA GLY A 129 5.59 -8.26 -8.54
C GLY A 129 5.24 -7.56 -7.23
N TRP A 130 4.32 -6.58 -7.29
CA TRP A 130 3.85 -5.89 -6.09
C TRP A 130 3.05 -6.78 -5.14
N VAL A 131 2.25 -7.74 -5.63
CA VAL A 131 1.57 -8.73 -4.78
C VAL A 131 2.60 -9.50 -3.95
N SER A 132 3.69 -9.98 -4.57
CA SER A 132 4.76 -10.69 -3.87
C SER A 132 5.42 -9.80 -2.82
N VAL A 133 5.81 -8.57 -3.19
CA VAL A 133 6.44 -7.60 -2.26
C VAL A 133 5.53 -7.27 -1.07
N LEU A 134 4.24 -7.01 -1.29
CA LEU A 134 3.30 -6.72 -0.21
C LEU A 134 3.10 -7.92 0.71
N THR A 135 3.06 -9.14 0.16
CA THR A 135 2.95 -10.37 0.94
C THR A 135 4.19 -10.60 1.80
N GLU A 136 5.38 -10.42 1.22
CA GLU A 136 6.65 -10.50 1.96
C GLU A 136 6.73 -9.44 3.05
N LEU A 137 6.29 -8.21 2.78
CA LEU A 137 6.26 -7.12 3.75
C LEU A 137 5.40 -7.47 4.98
N LEU A 138 4.26 -8.12 4.79
CA LEU A 138 3.42 -8.60 5.89
C LEU A 138 4.11 -9.68 6.71
N HIS A 139 4.79 -10.64 6.08
CA HIS A 139 5.59 -11.64 6.78
C HIS A 139 6.72 -11.01 7.59
N ARG A 140 7.35 -9.95 7.06
CA ARG A 140 8.37 -9.17 7.77
C ARG A 140 7.78 -8.48 8.98
N TYR A 141 6.60 -7.87 8.86
CA TYR A 141 5.91 -7.24 10.00
C TYR A 141 5.52 -8.23 11.08
N ALA A 142 5.03 -9.42 10.73
CA ALA A 142 4.77 -10.48 11.69
C ALA A 142 6.05 -10.90 12.43
N SER A 143 7.17 -11.04 11.71
CA SER A 143 8.45 -11.38 12.34
C SER A 143 8.95 -10.28 13.30
N LEU A 144 8.74 -9.00 12.96
CA LEU A 144 9.13 -7.87 13.79
C LEU A 144 8.26 -7.73 15.05
N SER A 145 6.97 -8.09 14.97
CA SER A 145 6.07 -8.02 16.13
C SER A 145 6.34 -9.14 17.15
N GLU A 146 6.70 -10.33 16.68
CA GLU A 146 7.12 -11.45 17.54
C GLU A 146 8.40 -11.13 18.32
N GLN A 147 9.35 -10.43 17.71
CA GLN A 147 10.58 -9.98 18.37
C GLN A 147 10.34 -8.96 19.49
N LYS A 148 9.26 -8.15 19.43
CA LYS A 148 8.87 -7.25 20.53
C LYS A 148 8.27 -7.99 21.72
N SER A 149 7.73 -9.19 21.49
CA SER A 149 6.99 -9.97 22.48
C SER A 149 7.86 -10.99 23.24
N SER A 150 9.15 -11.06 22.90
CA SER A 150 10.16 -11.96 23.51
C SER A 150 11.14 -11.17 24.36
#